data_AF-A0A7W1SVU0-F1
#
_entry.id   AF-A0A7W1SVU0-F1
#
_cell.length_a   1.000
_cell.length_b   1.000
_cell.length_c   1.000
_cell.angle_alpha   90.00
_cell.angle_beta   90.00
_cell.angle_gamma   90.00
#
_symmetry.space_group_name_H-M   'P 1'
#
loop_
_entity.id
_entity.type
_entity.pdbx_description
1 polymer ?
#
loop_
_entity_poly.entity_id
_entity_poly.type
_entity_poly.pdbx_seq_one_letter_code
_entity_poly.pdbx_strand_id
1 'polypeptide(L)'
;MRSSLPLIAAILLAQLLSAEEHKPWNVGRLCGRVEHIRRIPDRHTPNNFSEKRKNLNDVSLSLFKVHEHEACCEGLTPVDATVTGKRGGFEFKTTVPGSYWISTYWNGKTAKVPVYYQPDKAPPTVCSEQGLQLDDDGNAEWWIAVTVD
;
A
#
# COMPACT_ATOMS: atom_id res chain seq x y z
N MET A 1 39.95 -0.92 52.08
CA MET A 1 38.66 -1.47 51.62
C MET A 1 38.69 -1.54 50.11
N ARG A 2 38.62 -2.75 49.54
CA ARG A 2 38.64 -3.00 48.09
C ARG A 2 37.22 -2.79 47.58
N SER A 3 37.02 -1.83 46.68
CA SER A 3 35.73 -1.62 46.01
C SER A 3 35.85 -2.10 44.57
N SER A 4 35.16 -3.19 44.28
CA SER A 4 35.03 -3.83 42.99
C SER A 4 33.95 -3.10 42.19
N LEU A 5 34.28 -2.55 41.02
CA LEU A 5 33.30 -1.99 40.09
C LEU A 5 32.97 -3.05 39.00
N PRO A 6 31.69 -3.34 38.75
CA PRO A 6 31.28 -4.39 37.83
C PRO A 6 31.36 -3.96 36.35
N LEU A 7 31.75 -4.91 35.50
CA LEU A 7 31.56 -4.88 34.05
C LEU A 7 30.06 -4.67 33.73
N ILE A 8 29.72 -3.54 33.10
CA ILE A 8 28.41 -3.36 32.46
C ILE A 8 28.55 -3.80 31.01
N ALA A 9 27.95 -4.94 30.69
CA ALA A 9 27.81 -5.47 29.35
C ALA A 9 26.83 -4.61 28.55
N ALA A 10 27.32 -3.91 27.53
CA ALA A 10 26.48 -3.23 26.55
C ALA A 10 25.98 -4.26 25.52
N ILE A 11 24.81 -4.84 25.77
CA ILE A 11 24.09 -5.63 24.76
C ILE A 11 23.35 -4.64 23.87
N LEU A 12 24.02 -4.18 22.81
CA LEU A 12 23.39 -3.52 21.67
C LEU A 12 22.60 -4.57 20.89
N LEU A 13 21.35 -4.80 21.31
CA LEU A 13 20.34 -5.44 20.48
C LEU A 13 20.05 -4.52 19.30
N ALA A 14 20.79 -4.72 18.22
CA ALA A 14 20.35 -4.34 16.89
C ALA A 14 19.04 -5.08 16.61
N GLN A 15 17.92 -4.45 16.95
CA GLN A 15 16.64 -4.82 16.39
C GLN A 15 16.74 -4.50 14.90
N LEU A 16 17.19 -5.50 14.14
CA LEU A 16 16.97 -5.60 12.71
C LEU A 16 15.49 -5.30 12.49
N LEU A 17 15.24 -4.09 12.00
CA LEU A 17 14.00 -3.72 11.34
C LEU A 17 13.78 -4.77 10.26
N SER A 18 12.92 -5.75 10.50
CA SER A 18 12.30 -6.52 9.44
C SER A 18 11.45 -5.55 8.65
N ALA A 19 12.08 -4.86 7.69
CA ALA A 19 11.38 -4.30 6.56
C ALA A 19 10.78 -5.50 5.83
N GLU A 20 9.51 -5.77 6.12
CA GLU A 20 8.74 -6.79 5.43
C GLU A 20 8.76 -6.45 3.94
N GLU A 21 9.54 -7.20 3.16
CA GLU A 21 9.73 -6.95 1.74
C GLU A 21 8.41 -7.27 1.01
N HIS A 22 7.52 -6.28 0.95
CA HIS A 22 6.26 -6.41 0.24
C HIS A 22 6.56 -6.51 -1.26
N LYS A 23 6.46 -7.73 -1.79
CA LYS A 23 6.60 -8.00 -3.23
C LYS A 23 5.65 -7.07 -4.02
N PRO A 24 6.14 -6.38 -5.07
CA PRO A 24 5.30 -5.50 -5.87
C PRO A 24 4.19 -6.26 -6.61
N TRP A 25 3.04 -5.61 -6.78
CA TRP A 25 1.92 -6.16 -7.55
C TRP A 25 2.09 -5.93 -9.04
N ASN A 26 2.00 -6.99 -9.84
CA ASN A 26 2.02 -6.89 -11.30
C ASN A 26 0.64 -6.42 -11.79
N VAL A 27 0.59 -5.24 -12.43
CA VAL A 27 -0.65 -4.64 -12.91
C VAL A 27 -0.56 -4.30 -14.39
N GLY A 28 -1.60 -4.66 -15.13
CA GLY A 28 -1.73 -4.33 -16.55
C GLY A 28 -2.27 -2.92 -16.82
N ARG A 29 -2.85 -2.28 -15.79
CA ARG A 29 -3.38 -0.91 -15.84
C ARG A 29 -3.12 -0.23 -14.49
N LEU A 30 -2.79 1.06 -14.51
CA LEU A 30 -2.66 1.88 -13.31
C LEU A 30 -3.97 2.60 -13.00
N CYS A 31 -5.01 1.81 -12.76
CA CYS A 31 -6.35 2.28 -12.43
C CYS A 31 -6.96 1.34 -11.38
N GLY A 32 -8.02 1.78 -10.71
CA GLY A 32 -8.63 0.98 -9.67
C GLY A 32 -9.77 1.69 -8.94
N ARG A 33 -10.15 1.13 -7.80
CA ARG A 33 -10.90 1.83 -6.75
C ARG A 33 -10.07 1.95 -5.49
N VAL A 34 -10.29 3.03 -4.73
CA VAL A 34 -9.82 3.14 -3.35
C VAL A 34 -10.98 2.78 -2.42
N GLU A 35 -10.73 1.82 -1.53
CA GLU A 35 -11.71 1.31 -0.58
C GLU A 35 -11.17 1.38 0.84
N HIS A 36 -12.03 1.75 1.78
CA HIS A 36 -11.80 1.58 3.21
C HIS A 36 -12.32 0.22 3.66
N ILE A 37 -11.47 -0.56 4.30
CA ILE A 37 -11.78 -1.86 4.87
C ILE A 37 -11.83 -1.73 6.38
N ARG A 38 -12.94 -2.19 6.96
CA ARG A 38 -13.09 -2.29 8.41
C ARG A 38 -13.32 -3.75 8.80
N ARG A 39 -12.46 -4.27 9.67
CA ARG A 39 -12.61 -5.59 10.28
C ARG A 39 -13.52 -5.48 11.51
N ILE A 40 -14.64 -6.16 11.48
CA ILE A 40 -15.65 -6.17 12.56
C ILE A 40 -15.59 -7.55 13.22
N PRO A 41 -15.23 -7.65 14.51
CA PRO A 41 -15.21 -8.92 15.22
C PRO A 41 -16.59 -9.60 15.21
N ASP A 42 -16.62 -10.90 14.92
CA ASP A 42 -17.81 -11.72 15.07
C ASP A 42 -18.05 -12.01 16.56
N ARG A 43 -19.25 -11.71 17.04
CA ARG A 43 -19.64 -11.90 18.45
C ARG A 43 -19.76 -13.37 18.82
N HIS A 44 -20.07 -14.24 17.86
CA HIS A 44 -20.35 -15.66 18.13
C HIS A 44 -19.14 -16.56 17.94
N THR A 45 -18.12 -16.09 17.23
CA THR A 45 -16.95 -16.90 16.88
C THR A 45 -15.67 -16.12 17.19
N PRO A 46 -15.01 -16.40 18.33
CA PRO A 46 -13.75 -15.76 18.69
C PRO A 46 -12.72 -15.90 17.56
N ASN A 47 -11.97 -14.83 17.29
CA ASN A 47 -10.97 -14.73 16.22
C ASN A 47 -11.51 -14.68 14.78
N ASN A 48 -12.83 -14.68 14.58
CA ASN A 48 -13.41 -14.38 13.27
C ASN A 48 -13.75 -12.89 13.16
N PHE A 49 -13.57 -12.37 11.95
CA PHE A 49 -13.91 -10.99 11.61
C PHE A 49 -14.70 -10.99 10.30
N SER A 50 -15.66 -10.09 10.20
CA SER A 50 -16.30 -9.74 8.93
C SER A 50 -15.67 -8.47 8.39
N GLU A 51 -15.48 -8.39 7.08
CA GLU A 51 -14.95 -7.19 6.42
C GLU A 51 -16.09 -6.35 5.86
N LYS A 52 -16.13 -5.07 6.23
CA LYS A 52 -16.99 -4.08 5.58
C LYS A 52 -16.14 -3.20 4.68
N ARG A 53 -16.52 -3.12 3.40
CA ARG A 53 -15.84 -2.30 2.39
C ARG A 53 -16.64 -1.04 2.07
N LYS A 54 -15.97 0.10 1.94
CA LYS A 54 -16.57 1.38 1.54
C LYS A 54 -15.67 2.10 0.55
N ASN A 55 -16.21 2.47 -0.61
CA ASN A 55 -15.48 3.30 -1.57
C ASN A 55 -15.12 4.68 -0.98
N LEU A 56 -13.89 5.13 -1.21
CA LEU A 56 -13.37 6.42 -0.78
C LEU A 56 -13.24 7.38 -1.97
N ASN A 57 -14.07 8.42 -2.00
CA ASN A 57 -13.99 9.51 -2.98
C ASN A 57 -13.10 10.63 -2.45
N ASP A 58 -12.64 11.50 -3.34
CA ASP A 58 -11.85 12.70 -3.04
C ASP A 58 -10.51 12.41 -2.33
N VAL A 59 -9.96 11.20 -2.54
CA VAL A 59 -8.65 10.79 -2.04
C VAL A 59 -7.59 11.14 -3.09
N SER A 60 -6.58 11.91 -2.69
CA SER A 60 -5.44 12.24 -3.55
C SER A 60 -4.46 11.08 -3.63
N LEU A 61 -4.09 10.71 -4.85
CA LEU A 61 -3.11 9.68 -5.15
C LEU A 61 -1.96 10.28 -5.95
N SER A 62 -0.74 9.89 -5.64
CA SER A 62 0.46 10.30 -6.38
C SER A 62 1.25 9.07 -6.80
N LEU A 63 1.74 9.08 -8.04
CA LEU A 63 2.54 8.01 -8.62
C LEU A 63 3.99 8.47 -8.69
N PHE A 64 4.90 7.67 -8.16
CA PHE A 64 6.34 7.93 -8.16
C PHE A 64 7.06 6.78 -8.84
N LYS A 65 8.04 7.07 -9.69
CA LYS A 65 8.90 6.03 -10.26
C LYS A 65 9.83 5.51 -9.18
N VAL A 66 10.04 4.19 -9.15
CA VAL A 66 11.04 3.59 -8.25
C VAL A 66 12.42 3.81 -8.85
N HIS A 67 13.34 4.34 -8.04
CA HIS A 67 14.76 4.42 -8.33
C HIS A 67 15.51 3.39 -7.47
N GLU A 68 16.61 2.85 -7.99
CA GLU A 68 17.39 1.84 -7.25
C GLU A 68 17.90 2.44 -5.92
N HIS A 69 17.74 1.69 -4.83
CA HIS A 69 18.22 2.04 -3.48
C HIS A 69 17.56 3.27 -2.83
N GLU A 70 16.50 3.84 -3.40
CA GLU A 70 15.78 4.98 -2.80
C GLU A 70 14.55 4.53 -2.01
N ALA A 71 14.46 4.99 -0.75
CA ALA A 71 13.22 4.90 0.01
C ALA A 71 12.16 5.80 -0.65
N CYS A 72 10.92 5.32 -0.73
CA CYS A 72 9.91 6.02 -1.51
C CYS A 72 9.63 7.45 -1.01
N CYS A 73 9.59 8.31 -2.03
CA CYS A 73 8.75 9.48 -2.24
C CYS A 73 9.01 10.75 -1.43
N GLU A 74 9.89 10.73 -0.44
CA GLU A 74 10.33 11.97 0.19
C GLU A 74 11.27 12.73 -0.74
N GLY A 75 10.91 13.98 -1.09
CA GLY A 75 11.70 14.82 -1.98
C GLY A 75 11.61 14.46 -3.48
N LEU A 76 10.89 13.40 -3.85
CA LEU A 76 10.68 13.03 -5.24
C LEU A 76 9.51 13.81 -5.86
N THR A 77 9.61 14.08 -7.17
CA THR A 77 8.49 14.64 -7.93
C THR A 77 7.61 13.49 -8.45
N PRO A 78 6.28 13.53 -8.24
CA PRO A 78 5.39 12.51 -8.79
C PRO A 78 5.42 12.57 -10.33
N VAL A 79 5.46 11.40 -10.96
CA VAL A 79 5.35 11.28 -12.43
C VAL A 79 3.91 11.47 -12.90
N ASP A 80 2.95 11.26 -12.00
CA ASP A 80 1.53 11.49 -12.24
C ASP A 80 0.78 11.65 -10.89
N ALA A 81 -0.38 12.29 -10.92
CA ALA A 81 -1.23 12.45 -9.75
C ALA A 81 -2.71 12.47 -10.16
N THR A 82 -3.56 11.94 -9.29
CA THR A 82 -5.01 11.87 -9.54
C THR A 82 -5.78 11.98 -8.23
N VAL A 83 -7.09 12.20 -8.33
CA VAL A 83 -8.00 12.25 -7.18
C VAL A 83 -9.13 11.26 -7.44
N THR A 84 -9.49 10.45 -6.45
CA THR A 84 -10.56 9.47 -6.62
C THR A 84 -11.90 10.14 -6.89
N GLY A 85 -12.60 9.68 -7.92
CA GLY A 85 -13.91 10.16 -8.31
C GLY A 85 -15.04 9.40 -7.63
N LYS A 86 -16.20 9.34 -8.31
CA LYS A 86 -17.37 8.56 -7.83
C LYS A 86 -16.99 7.08 -7.66
N ARG A 87 -17.52 6.47 -6.60
CA ARG A 87 -17.26 5.06 -6.25
C ARG A 87 -15.76 4.77 -6.04
N GLY A 88 -15.00 5.78 -5.64
CA GLY A 88 -13.57 5.67 -5.35
C GLY A 88 -12.69 5.37 -6.56
N GLY A 89 -13.20 5.52 -7.78
CA GLY A 89 -12.45 5.20 -8.99
C GLY A 89 -11.27 6.16 -9.23
N PHE A 90 -10.15 5.64 -9.71
CA PHE A 90 -8.99 6.43 -10.13
C PHE A 90 -8.32 5.83 -11.36
N GLU A 91 -7.54 6.66 -12.06
CA GLU A 91 -6.70 6.26 -13.18
C GLU A 91 -5.48 7.20 -13.27
N PHE A 92 -4.31 6.62 -13.46
CA PHE A 92 -3.09 7.30 -13.87
C PHE A 92 -2.89 7.12 -15.37
N LYS A 93 -2.31 8.13 -16.02
CA LYS A 93 -2.17 8.23 -17.48
C LYS A 93 -0.79 7.82 -18.01
N THR A 94 0.12 7.36 -17.15
CA THR A 94 1.45 6.94 -17.59
C THR A 94 1.39 5.72 -18.52
N THR A 95 2.23 5.73 -19.55
CA THR A 95 2.36 4.65 -20.54
C THR A 95 3.69 3.91 -20.43
N VAL A 96 4.60 4.38 -19.58
CA VAL A 96 5.94 3.82 -19.44
C VAL A 96 5.92 2.63 -18.48
N PRO A 97 6.24 1.40 -18.93
CA PRO A 97 6.34 0.25 -18.05
C PRO A 97 7.41 0.44 -16.97
N GLY A 98 7.24 -0.21 -15.81
CA GLY A 98 8.26 -0.26 -14.77
C GLY A 98 7.70 -0.30 -13.34
N SER A 99 8.61 -0.20 -12.39
CA SER A 99 8.29 -0.19 -10.96
C SER A 99 7.89 1.21 -10.50
N TYR A 100 6.78 1.28 -9.77
CA TYR A 100 6.22 2.51 -9.21
C TYR A 100 5.80 2.33 -7.77
N TRP A 101 5.73 3.46 -7.07
CA TRP A 101 5.03 3.60 -5.81
C TRP A 101 3.76 4.41 -6.03
N ILE A 102 2.63 3.91 -5.52
CA ILE A 102 1.42 4.71 -5.34
C ILE A 102 1.41 5.19 -3.90
N SER A 103 1.33 6.50 -3.70
CA SER A 103 1.23 7.09 -2.37
C SER A 103 -0.07 7.85 -2.19
N THR A 104 -0.60 7.81 -0.98
CA THR A 104 -1.79 8.53 -0.54
C THR A 104 -1.66 8.94 0.91
N TYR A 105 -2.30 10.04 1.29
CA TYR A 105 -2.43 10.45 2.68
C TYR A 105 -3.86 10.20 3.15
N TRP A 106 -4.02 9.35 4.15
CA TRP A 106 -5.33 9.01 4.67
C TRP A 106 -5.23 8.62 6.15
N ASN A 107 -6.26 9.02 6.91
CA ASN A 107 -6.34 8.85 8.36
C ASN A 107 -5.07 9.29 9.13
N GLY A 108 -4.48 10.42 8.74
CA GLY A 108 -3.30 10.97 9.43
C GLY A 108 -1.95 10.39 9.00
N LYS A 109 -1.94 9.39 8.10
CA LYS A 109 -0.75 8.63 7.72
C LYS A 109 -0.55 8.61 6.21
N THR A 110 0.71 8.64 5.79
CA THR A 110 1.08 8.40 4.40
C THR A 110 1.20 6.90 4.18
N ALA A 111 0.37 6.37 3.28
CA ALA A 111 0.45 5.00 2.83
C ALA A 111 1.16 4.93 1.48
N LYS A 112 1.87 3.82 1.25
CA LYS A 112 2.71 3.60 0.06
C LYS A 112 2.54 2.16 -0.39
N VAL A 113 2.19 1.94 -1.66
CA VAL A 113 1.99 0.61 -2.23
C VAL A 113 2.92 0.43 -3.44
N PRO A 114 3.76 -0.61 -3.47
CA PRO A 114 4.62 -0.89 -4.60
C PRO A 114 3.84 -1.63 -5.70
N VAL A 115 3.97 -1.17 -6.94
CA VAL A 115 3.36 -1.82 -8.11
C VAL A 115 4.39 -1.93 -9.25
N TYR A 116 4.31 -3.01 -10.00
CA TYR A 116 5.03 -3.18 -11.26
C TYR A 116 4.03 -3.07 -12.41
N TYR A 117 4.13 -1.98 -13.15
CA TYR A 117 3.25 -1.69 -14.28
C TYR A 117 3.82 -2.29 -15.56
N GLN A 118 3.07 -3.21 -16.15
CA GLN A 118 3.37 -3.80 -17.45
C GLN A 118 2.11 -3.72 -18.32
N PRO A 119 1.96 -2.69 -19.17
CA PRO A 119 0.77 -2.51 -19.97
C PRO A 119 0.56 -3.71 -20.90
N ASP A 120 -0.64 -4.28 -20.82
CA ASP A 120 -1.10 -5.33 -21.72
C ASP A 120 -2.21 -4.77 -22.61
N LYS A 121 -2.31 -5.26 -23.85
CA LYS A 121 -3.42 -4.94 -24.76
C LYS A 121 -4.74 -5.50 -24.24
N ALA A 122 -4.70 -6.64 -23.55
CA ALA A 122 -5.87 -7.30 -22.99
C ALA A 122 -5.57 -7.74 -21.54
N PRO A 123 -5.46 -6.79 -20.59
CA PRO A 123 -5.09 -7.11 -19.23
C PRO A 123 -6.20 -7.95 -18.58
N PRO A 124 -5.85 -8.95 -17.76
CA PRO A 124 -6.80 -9.90 -17.19
C PRO A 124 -7.75 -9.27 -16.14
N THR A 125 -7.50 -8.02 -15.73
CA THR A 125 -8.24 -7.33 -14.67
C THR A 125 -8.66 -5.96 -15.14
N VAL A 126 -9.96 -5.64 -15.00
CA VAL A 126 -10.50 -4.30 -15.30
C VAL A 126 -10.36 -3.36 -14.10
N CYS A 127 -10.45 -2.05 -14.31
CA CYS A 127 -10.25 -1.05 -13.24
C CYS A 127 -11.24 -1.18 -12.08
N SER A 128 -12.43 -1.74 -12.29
CA SER A 128 -13.41 -1.94 -11.23
C SER A 128 -13.13 -3.16 -10.35
N GLU A 129 -12.17 -4.00 -10.73
CA GLU A 129 -11.82 -5.29 -10.11
C GLU A 129 -10.44 -5.26 -9.45
N GLN A 130 -9.87 -4.07 -9.27
CA GLN A 130 -8.61 -3.90 -8.55
C GLN A 130 -8.57 -2.54 -7.88
N GLY A 131 -7.57 -2.35 -7.01
CA GLY A 131 -7.18 -1.03 -6.55
C GLY A 131 -6.50 -1.06 -5.19
N LEU A 132 -6.66 0.03 -4.44
CA LEU A 132 -6.07 0.17 -3.11
C LEU A 132 -7.14 -0.07 -2.05
N GLN A 133 -6.79 -0.87 -1.04
CA GLN A 133 -7.55 -0.98 0.20
C GLN A 133 -6.77 -0.28 1.32
N LEU A 134 -7.48 0.49 2.13
CA LEU A 134 -6.96 1.20 3.29
C LEU A 134 -7.68 0.70 4.56
N ASP A 135 -6.96 0.47 5.66
CA ASP A 135 -7.53 -0.04 6.92
C ASP A 135 -7.58 1.01 8.05
N ASP A 136 -8.24 0.76 9.18
CA ASP A 136 -8.37 1.79 10.23
C ASP A 136 -7.00 2.34 10.76
N ASP A 137 -5.89 1.62 10.54
CA ASP A 137 -4.53 1.98 10.95
C ASP A 137 -3.74 2.76 9.87
N GLY A 138 -4.40 3.10 8.75
CA GLY A 138 -3.78 3.81 7.64
C GLY A 138 -2.79 2.98 6.84
N ASN A 139 -2.83 1.64 6.96
CA ASN A 139 -2.07 0.76 6.09
C ASN A 139 -2.76 0.67 4.73
N ALA A 140 -1.98 0.42 3.69
CA ALA A 140 -2.49 0.25 2.34
C ALA A 140 -1.99 -1.06 1.72
N GLU A 141 -2.87 -1.71 0.99
CA GLU A 141 -2.57 -2.91 0.21
C GLU A 141 -3.25 -2.80 -1.16
N TRP A 142 -2.63 -3.39 -2.18
CA TRP A 142 -3.30 -3.57 -3.46
C TRP A 142 -4.19 -4.80 -3.41
N TRP A 143 -5.41 -4.73 -3.97
CA TRP A 143 -6.30 -5.86 -4.08
C TRP A 143 -6.71 -6.08 -5.53
N ILE A 144 -7.06 -7.34 -5.85
CA ILE A 144 -7.63 -7.76 -7.12
C ILE A 144 -8.82 -8.69 -6.80
N ALA A 145 -9.94 -8.51 -7.49
CA ALA A 145 -11.07 -9.44 -7.42
C ALA A 145 -10.69 -10.74 -8.14
N VAL A 146 -10.82 -11.86 -7.44
CA VAL A 146 -10.62 -13.20 -8.01
C VAL A 146 -12.00 -13.79 -8.28
N THR A 147 -12.36 -13.97 -9.55
CA THR A 147 -13.52 -14.76 -9.95
C THR A 147 -13.06 -16.21 -10.16
N VAL A 148 -13.70 -17.15 -9.48
CA VAL A 148 -13.52 -18.58 -9.73
C VAL A 148 -14.64 -18.98 -10.69
N ASP A 149 -14.28 -19.37 -11.91
CA ASP A 149 -15.19 -19.99 -12.87
C ASP A 149 -15.55 -21.43 -12.46
#